data_AF-A0A353YAD8-F1
#
_entry.id   AF-A0A353YAD8-F1
#
_cell.length_a   1.000
_cell.length_b   1.000
_cell.length_c   1.000
_cell.angle_alpha   90.00
_cell.angle_beta   90.00
_cell.angle_gamma   90.00
#
_symmetry.space_group_name_H-M   'P 1'
#
loop_
_entity.id
_entity.type
_entity.pdbx_description
1 polymer ?
#
loop_
_entity_poly.entity_id
_entity_poly.type
_entity_poly.pdbx_seq_one_letter_code
_entity_poly.pdbx_strand_id
1 'polypeptide(L)'
;MPISMYQASVPRFIQMLGNLSAILAKAQAHAQAKKIDELALTGFRLYPDMLPFTRQIMIATDTAKGCAARLAGVTPPVYEDTEKTFAEL
;
A
#
# COMPACT_ATOMS: atom_id res chain seq x y z
N MET A 1 -4.92 -0.74 -31.41
CA MET A 1 -5.04 -2.07 -30.79
C MET A 1 -5.89 -1.96 -29.55
N PRO A 2 -6.97 -2.75 -29.39
CA PRO A 2 -7.71 -2.79 -28.13
C PRO A 2 -6.85 -3.47 -27.05
N ILE A 3 -6.81 -2.89 -25.85
CA ILE A 3 -6.19 -3.50 -24.67
C ILE A 3 -7.30 -4.08 -23.78
N SER A 4 -7.04 -5.20 -23.12
CA SER A 4 -8.00 -5.76 -22.16
C SER A 4 -7.97 -4.98 -20.84
N MET A 5 -9.07 -5.02 -20.08
CA MET A 5 -9.10 -4.45 -18.74
C MET A 5 -8.05 -5.05 -17.82
N TYR A 6 -7.73 -6.34 -17.99
CA TYR A 6 -6.61 -6.98 -17.28
C TYR A 6 -5.28 -6.29 -17.61
N GLN A 7 -4.96 -6.14 -18.89
CA GLN A 7 -3.71 -5.50 -19.34
C GLN A 7 -3.59 -4.04 -18.87
N ALA A 8 -4.72 -3.33 -18.79
CA ALA A 8 -4.77 -1.96 -18.31
C ALA A 8 -4.67 -1.82 -16.78
N SER A 9 -4.85 -2.90 -16.00
CA SER A 9 -4.97 -2.83 -14.53
C SER A 9 -3.96 -3.70 -13.79
N VAL A 10 -4.13 -5.02 -13.80
CA VAL A 10 -3.41 -5.95 -12.91
C VAL A 10 -1.88 -5.83 -13.01
N PRO A 11 -1.26 -5.85 -14.19
CA PRO A 11 0.20 -5.68 -14.30
C PRO A 11 0.67 -4.33 -13.76
N ARG A 12 -0.14 -3.29 -13.91
CA ARG A 12 0.18 -1.95 -13.41
C ARG A 12 0.11 -1.88 -11.89
N PHE A 13 -0.90 -2.47 -11.28
CA PHE A 13 -0.99 -2.55 -9.81
C PHE A 13 0.18 -3.35 -9.23
N ILE A 14 0.54 -4.50 -9.83
CA ILE A 14 1.70 -5.29 -9.40
C ILE A 14 2.97 -4.43 -9.41
N GLN A 15 3.22 -3.70 -10.50
CA GLN A 15 4.39 -2.82 -10.60
C GLN A 15 4.37 -1.70 -9.55
N MET A 16 3.22 -1.07 -9.32
CA MET A 16 3.10 0.03 -8.35
C MET A 16 3.21 -0.42 -6.91
N LEU A 17 2.62 -1.55 -6.55
CA LEU A 17 2.77 -2.13 -5.21
C LEU A 17 4.19 -2.65 -4.98
N GLY A 18 4.85 -3.21 -5.99
CA GLY A 18 6.26 -3.56 -5.92
C GLY A 18 7.16 -2.34 -5.66
N ASN A 19 6.89 -1.22 -6.35
CA ASN A 19 7.58 0.03 -6.09
C ASN A 19 7.31 0.57 -4.67
N LEU A 20 6.07 0.48 -4.20
CA LEU A 20 5.70 0.90 -2.85
C LEU A 20 6.44 0.07 -1.79
N SER A 21 6.49 -1.25 -1.94
CA SER A 21 7.27 -2.14 -1.06
C SER A 21 8.76 -1.75 -1.02
N ALA A 22 9.36 -1.44 -2.17
CA ALA A 22 10.75 -0.96 -2.22
C ALA A 22 10.94 0.41 -1.53
N ILE A 23 9.93 1.28 -1.56
CA ILE A 23 9.95 2.56 -0.82
C ILE A 23 9.84 2.31 0.69
N LEU A 24 8.99 1.39 1.13
CA LEU A 24 8.86 1.02 2.55
C LEU A 24 10.17 0.44 3.10
N ALA A 25 10.84 -0.43 2.35
CA ALA A 25 12.16 -0.94 2.74
C ALA A 25 13.20 0.19 2.93
N LYS A 26 13.18 1.21 2.06
CA LYS A 26 14.04 2.39 2.22
C LYS A 26 13.66 3.25 3.42
N ALA A 27 12.36 3.42 3.67
CA ALA A 27 11.86 4.16 4.83
C ALA A 27 12.27 3.48 6.14
N GLN A 28 12.13 2.15 6.23
CA GLN A 28 12.57 1.36 7.37
C GLN A 28 14.09 1.48 7.58
N ALA A 29 14.89 1.32 6.53
CA ALA A 29 16.34 1.47 6.61
C ALA A 29 16.75 2.89 7.05
N HIS A 30 16.05 3.92 6.58
CA HIS A 30 16.27 5.31 6.99
C HIS A 30 15.95 5.50 8.48
N ALA A 31 14.81 4.97 8.94
CA ALA A 31 14.38 5.07 10.34
C ALA A 31 15.43 4.44 11.27
N GLN A 32 15.88 3.23 10.94
CA GLN A 32 16.91 2.51 11.68
C GLN A 32 18.24 3.28 11.72
N ALA A 33 18.72 3.74 10.56
CA ALA A 33 19.99 4.47 10.47
C ALA A 33 19.98 5.79 11.25
N LYS A 34 18.81 6.43 11.40
CA LYS A 34 18.64 7.69 12.10
C LYS A 34 18.09 7.54 13.53
N LYS A 35 17.85 6.31 14.00
CA LYS A 35 17.23 6.01 15.30
C LYS A 35 15.88 6.71 15.47
N ILE A 36 15.11 6.80 14.39
CA ILE A 36 13.75 7.31 14.38
C ILE A 36 12.83 6.16 14.77
N ASP A 37 11.90 6.42 15.70
CA ASP A 37 10.84 5.47 16.04
C ASP A 37 10.00 5.16 14.78
N GLU A 38 9.79 3.87 14.48
CA GLU A 38 8.99 3.46 13.32
C GLU A 38 7.59 4.07 13.37
N LEU A 39 6.99 4.17 14.57
CA LEU A 39 5.68 4.76 14.77
C LEU A 39 5.63 6.26 14.42
N ALA A 40 6.77 6.96 14.49
CA ALA A 40 6.83 8.36 14.07
C ALA A 40 6.62 8.52 12.56
N LEU A 41 7.01 7.52 11.76
CA LEU A 41 6.81 7.53 10.31
C LEU A 41 5.51 6.82 9.89
N THR A 42 5.20 5.66 10.46
CA THR A 42 3.94 4.94 10.12
C THR A 42 2.70 5.70 10.58
N GLY A 43 2.78 6.39 11.72
CA GLY A 43 1.74 7.28 12.23
C GLY A 43 1.71 8.67 11.60
N PHE A 44 2.70 9.03 10.77
CA PHE A 44 2.82 10.38 10.19
C PHE A 44 1.64 10.73 9.29
N ARG A 45 1.25 12.01 9.30
CA ARG A 45 0.20 12.59 8.45
C ARG A 45 0.73 13.86 7.78
N LEU A 46 0.36 14.09 6.52
CA LEU A 46 0.74 15.30 5.79
C LEU A 46 -0.01 16.55 6.27
N TYR A 47 -1.22 16.38 6.79
CA TYR A 47 -2.05 17.44 7.35
C TYR A 47 -2.90 16.88 8.50
N PRO A 48 -3.32 17.68 9.50
CA PRO A 48 -4.01 17.17 10.69
C PRO A 48 -5.27 16.33 10.44
N ASP A 49 -6.04 16.66 9.39
CA ASP A 49 -7.27 15.94 9.04
C ASP A 49 -7.07 14.74 8.08
N MET A 50 -5.84 14.52 7.61
CA MET A 50 -5.52 13.41 6.71
C MET A 50 -5.32 12.11 7.47
N LEU A 51 -5.54 11.00 6.77
CA LEU A 51 -5.23 9.67 7.27
C LEU A 51 -3.71 9.46 7.39
N PRO A 52 -3.25 8.69 8.40
CA PRO A 52 -1.83 8.41 8.61
C PRO A 52 -1.27 7.54 7.49
N PHE A 53 0.06 7.53 7.36
CA PHE A 53 0.79 6.79 6.34
C PHE A 53 0.39 5.32 6.26
N THR A 54 0.22 4.64 7.40
CA THR A 54 -0.32 3.27 7.47
C THR A 54 -1.65 3.10 6.72
N ARG A 55 -2.64 3.97 6.94
CA ARG A 55 -3.93 3.87 6.21
C ARG A 55 -3.77 4.15 4.73
N GLN A 56 -2.84 5.03 4.32
CA GLN A 56 -2.59 5.29 2.91
C GLN A 56 -2.11 4.03 2.18
N ILE A 57 -1.26 3.22 2.84
CA ILE A 57 -0.77 1.95 2.29
C ILE A 57 -1.92 0.94 2.18
N MET A 58 -2.72 0.78 3.24
CA MET A 58 -3.90 -0.11 3.22
C MET A 58 -4.89 0.31 2.12
N ILE A 59 -5.14 1.61 1.94
CA ILE A 59 -6.01 2.11 0.86
C ILE A 59 -5.42 1.77 -0.52
N ALA A 60 -4.10 1.85 -0.70
CA ALA A 60 -3.45 1.49 -1.95
C ALA A 60 -3.59 -0.01 -2.27
N THR A 61 -3.40 -0.90 -1.29
CA THR A 61 -3.57 -2.35 -1.45
C THR A 61 -5.05 -2.72 -1.65
N ASP A 62 -5.97 -2.09 -0.91
CA ASP A 62 -7.42 -2.23 -1.05
C ASP A 62 -7.92 -1.82 -2.43
N THR A 63 -7.37 -0.73 -2.97
CA THR A 63 -7.72 -0.25 -4.30
C THR A 63 -7.33 -1.28 -5.36
N ALA A 64 -6.12 -1.84 -5.26
CA ALA A 64 -5.65 -2.89 -6.17
C ALA A 64 -6.50 -4.16 -6.07
N LYS A 65 -6.71 -4.68 -4.84
CA LYS A 65 -7.47 -5.92 -4.60
C LYS A 65 -8.94 -5.75 -5.03
N GLY A 66 -9.56 -4.62 -4.68
CA GLY A 66 -10.95 -4.32 -5.00
C GLY A 66 -11.17 -4.11 -6.50
N CYS A 67 -10.24 -3.45 -7.20
CA CYS A 67 -10.31 -3.30 -8.65
C CYS A 67 -10.22 -4.66 -9.36
N ALA A 68 -9.21 -5.47 -9.02
CA ALA A 68 -9.02 -6.80 -9.61
C ALA A 68 -10.24 -7.71 -9.36
N ALA A 69 -10.75 -7.75 -8.13
CA ALA A 69 -11.90 -8.57 -7.77
C ALA A 69 -13.18 -8.17 -8.52
N ARG A 70 -13.49 -6.86 -8.58
CA ARG A 70 -14.67 -6.34 -9.30
C ARG A 70 -14.60 -6.63 -10.80
N LEU A 71 -13.43 -6.47 -11.42
CA LEU A 71 -13.24 -6.76 -12.85
C LEU A 71 -13.34 -8.26 -13.16
N ALA A 72 -12.97 -9.12 -12.23
CA ALA A 72 -13.09 -10.56 -12.34
C ALA A 72 -14.46 -11.11 -11.90
N GLY A 73 -15.34 -10.27 -11.35
CA GLY A 73 -16.66 -10.69 -10.84
C GLY A 73 -16.57 -11.60 -9.61
N VAL A 74 -15.51 -11.50 -8.80
CA VAL A 74 -15.29 -12.31 -7.60
C VAL A 74 -15.33 -11.44 -6.35
N THR A 75 -15.58 -12.08 -5.20
CA THR A 75 -15.51 -11.41 -3.90
C THR A 75 -14.04 -11.06 -3.58
N PRO A 76 -13.73 -9.81 -3.20
CA PRO A 76 -12.37 -9.44 -2.80
C PRO A 76 -11.96 -10.16 -1.51
N PRO A 77 -10.66 -10.49 -1.35
CA PRO A 77 -10.16 -11.01 -0.09
C PRO A 77 -10.30 -9.95 1.03
N VAL A 78 -10.64 -10.43 2.23
CA VAL A 78 -10.75 -9.60 3.43
C VAL A 78 -9.45 -9.68 4.21
N TYR A 79 -8.94 -8.52 4.63
CA TYR A 79 -7.81 -8.37 5.54
C TYR A 79 -8.28 -7.50 6.72
N GLU A 80 -7.77 -7.78 7.92
CA GLU A 80 -8.18 -7.07 9.14
C GLU A 80 -7.60 -5.64 9.22
N ASP A 81 -6.60 -5.34 8.40
CA ASP A 81 -5.92 -4.05 8.33
C ASP A 81 -5.46 -3.51 9.70
N THR A 82 -4.75 -4.33 10.47
CA THR A 82 -4.27 -3.99 11.82
C THR A 82 -2.77 -3.64 11.88
N GLU A 83 -2.12 -3.49 10.73
CA GLU A 83 -0.68 -3.24 10.61
C GLU A 83 -0.28 -1.90 11.24
N LYS A 84 0.88 -1.86 11.91
CA LYS A 84 1.42 -0.67 12.59
C LYS A 84 2.89 -0.40 12.31
N THR A 85 3.65 -1.44 12.01
CA THR A 85 5.10 -1.40 11.78
C THR A 85 5.44 -1.58 10.31
N PHE A 86 6.67 -1.24 9.92
CA PHE A 86 7.12 -1.46 8.53
C PHE A 86 7.18 -2.93 8.14
N ALA A 87 7.37 -3.84 9.11
CA ALA A 87 7.43 -5.28 8.85
C ALA A 87 6.04 -5.89 8.58
N GLU A 88 4.98 -5.26 9.09
CA GLU A 88 3.60 -5.69 8.88
C GLU A 88 3.01 -5.15 7.56
N LEU A 89 3.54 -4.01 7.05
CA LEU A 89 3.11 -3.30 5.84
C LEU A 89 3.78 -3.83 4.55
#